data_AF-A0A7V3LHX4-F1
#
_entry.id   AF-A0A7V3LHX4-F1
#
_cell.length_a   1.000
_cell.length_b   1.000
_cell.length_c   1.000
_cell.angle_alpha   90.00
_cell.angle_beta   90.00
_cell.angle_gamma   90.00
#
_symmetry.space_group_name_H-M   'P 1'
#
loop_
_entity.id
_entity.type
_entity.pdbx_description
1 polymer ?
#
loop_
_entity_poly.entity_id
_entity_poly.type
_entity_poly.pdbx_seq_one_letter_code
_entity_poly.pdbx_strand_id
1 'polypeptide(L)' 'RVRRRAHVGRGLMAAAEKLARARGCTRLFLLAEPWNLEAHAFYRSLGLLEKTCLYFERDLTLE' A
#
# COMPACT_ATOMS: atom_id res chain seq x y z
N ARG A 1 12.06 -19.69 2.74
CA ARG A 1 10.66 -19.27 2.43
C ARG A 1 9.81 -19.43 3.68
N VAL A 2 10.05 -18.61 4.70
CA VAL A 2 9.45 -18.75 6.04
C VAL A 2 8.32 -17.73 6.17
N ARG A 3 7.09 -18.22 6.38
CA ARG A 3 5.92 -17.44 6.83
C ARG A 3 5.48 -16.27 5.93
N ARG A 4 5.00 -16.54 4.70
CA ARG A 4 3.93 -15.67 4.15
C ARG A 4 2.70 -15.91 5.04
N ARG A 5 2.63 -15.20 6.17
CA ARG A 5 1.45 -15.19 7.05
C ARG A 5 0.34 -14.50 6.25
N ALA A 6 -0.36 -15.26 5.42
CA ALA A 6 -1.36 -14.79 4.45
C ALA A 6 -2.41 -13.83 5.07
N HIS A 7 -2.52 -13.81 6.39
CA HIS A 7 -3.50 -13.02 7.14
C HIS A 7 -2.92 -11.80 7.87
N VAL A 8 -1.60 -11.68 8.08
CA VAL A 8 -1.05 -10.54 8.86
C VAL A 8 -1.21 -9.24 8.11
N GLY A 9 -0.89 -9.19 6.81
CA GLY A 9 -1.08 -7.99 6.01
C GLY A 9 -2.54 -7.53 6.00
N ARG A 10 -3.49 -8.46 5.80
CA ARG A 10 -4.93 -8.16 5.84
C ARG A 10 -5.37 -7.65 7.22
N GLY A 11 -4.90 -8.28 8.29
CA GLY A 11 -5.21 -7.87 9.67
C GLY A 11 -4.69 -6.47 10.00
N LEU A 12 -3.46 -6.15 9.57
CA LEU A 12 -2.89 -4.81 9.75
C LEU A 12 -3.67 -3.74 8.98
N MET A 13 -4.05 -4.02 7.73
CA MET A 13 -4.84 -3.08 6.93
C MET A 13 -6.23 -2.85 7.55
N ALA A 14 -6.91 -3.91 7.98
CA ALA A 14 -8.21 -3.79 8.66
C ALA A 14 -8.10 -2.97 9.97
N ALA A 15 -7.06 -3.19 10.76
CA ALA A 15 -6.81 -2.42 11.98
C ALA A 15 -6.53 -0.94 11.68
N ALA A 16 -5.73 -0.65 10.65
CA ALA A 16 -5.42 0.71 10.22
C ALA A 16 -6.68 1.45 9.75
N GLU A 17 -7.51 0.82 8.92
CA GLU A 17 -8.78 1.41 8.46
C GLU A 17 -9.75 1.66 9.61
N LYS A 18 -9.88 0.71 10.56
CA LYS A 18 -10.71 0.89 11.75
C LYS A 18 -10.26 2.10 12.56
N LEU A 19 -8.96 2.24 12.78
CA LEU A 19 -8.39 3.38 13.51
C LEU A 19 -8.61 4.71 12.77
N ALA A 20 -8.41 4.72 11.45
CA ALA A 20 -8.62 5.90 10.63
C ALA A 20 -10.08 6.37 10.68
N ARG A 21 -11.05 5.44 10.54
CA ARG A 21 -12.48 5.75 10.66
C ARG A 21 -12.85 6.28 12.04
N ALA A 22 -12.31 5.68 13.11
CA ALA A 22 -12.54 6.15 14.48
C ALA A 22 -12.03 7.59 14.73
N ARG A 23 -11.08 8.06 13.91
CA ARG A 23 -10.55 9.44 13.93
C ARG A 23 -11.23 10.38 12.95
N GLY A 24 -12.32 9.96 12.30
CA GLY A 24 -13.02 10.77 11.31
C GLY A 24 -12.30 10.89 9.96
N CYS A 25 -11.25 10.09 9.71
CA CYS A 25 -10.60 10.07 8.41
C CYS A 25 -11.54 9.42 7.37
N THR A 26 -11.62 10.03 6.18
CA THR A 26 -12.52 9.58 5.11
C THR A 26 -11.79 8.81 4.01
N ARG A 27 -10.45 8.85 3.98
CA ARG A 27 -9.62 8.21 2.96
C ARG A 27 -8.30 7.71 3.53
N LEU A 28 -7.77 6.65 2.93
CA LEU A 28 -6.43 6.11 3.15
C LEU A 28 -5.74 6.01 1.79
N PHE A 29 -4.49 6.43 1.71
CA PHE A 29 -3.67 6.36 0.51
C PHE A 29 -2.42 5.53 0.81
N LEU A 30 -2.01 4.71 -0.15
CA LEU A 30 -0.76 3.97 -0.13
C LEU A 30 -0.01 4.26 -1.42
N LEU A 31 1.32 4.26 -1.35
CA LEU A 31 2.20 4.33 -2.49
C LEU A 31 3.01 3.03 -2.56
N ALA A 32 3.12 2.47 -3.75
CA ALA A 32 3.92 1.29 -4.03
C ALA A 32 4.65 1.51 -5.34
N GLU A 33 5.90 1.08 -5.40
CA GLU A 33 6.70 1.17 -6.62
C GLU A 33 6.05 0.41 -7.78
N PRO A 34 6.22 0.90 -9.03
CA PRO A 34 5.57 0.30 -10.20
C PRO A 34 6.00 -1.14 -10.46
N TRP A 35 7.23 -1.50 -10.07
CA TRP A 35 7.74 -2.88 -10.20
C TRP A 35 7.22 -3.85 -9.13
N ASN A 36 6.56 -3.36 -8.06
CA ASN A 36 6.11 -4.21 -6.96
C ASN A 36 4.71 -4.81 -7.22
N LEU A 37 4.65 -5.70 -8.21
CA LEU A 37 3.40 -6.31 -8.67
C LEU A 37 2.71 -7.18 -7.59
N GLU A 38 3.48 -7.80 -6.69
CA GLU A 38 2.90 -8.55 -5.57
C GLU A 38 2.12 -7.63 -4.61
N ALA A 39 2.65 -6.43 -4.32
CA ALA A 39 1.94 -5.45 -3.50
C ALA A 39 0.69 -4.91 -4.20
N HIS A 40 0.77 -4.62 -5.50
CA HIS A 40 -0.39 -4.18 -6.28
C HIS A 40 -1.52 -5.22 -6.22
N ALA A 41 -1.20 -6.49 -6.51
CA ALA A 41 -2.16 -7.59 -6.43
C ALA A 41 -2.76 -7.74 -5.02
N PHE A 42 -1.93 -7.59 -3.99
CA PHE A 42 -2.38 -7.63 -2.60
C PHE A 42 -3.38 -6.50 -2.29
N TYR A 43 -3.08 -5.24 -2.62
CA TYR A 43 -3.97 -4.11 -2.34
C TYR A 43 -5.26 -4.14 -3.18
N ARG A 44 -5.18 -4.56 -4.45
CA ARG A 44 -6.38 -4.84 -5.27
C ARG A 44 -7.27 -5.89 -4.61
N SER A 45 -6.68 -6.95 -4.04
CA SER A 45 -7.43 -8.00 -3.32
C SER A 45 -8.05 -7.54 -1.98
N LEU A 46 -7.73 -6.32 -1.52
CA LEU A 46 -8.37 -5.66 -0.39
C LEU A 46 -9.45 -4.65 -0.83
N GLY A 47 -9.64 -4.44 -2.14
CA GLY A 47 -10.60 -3.49 -2.69
C GLY A 47 -10.07 -2.06 -2.83
N LEU A 48 -8.76 -1.83 -2.64
CA LEU A 48 -8.17 -0.53 -2.93
C LEU A 48 -8.15 -0.28 -4.44
N LEU A 49 -8.45 0.95 -4.84
CA LEU A 49 -8.40 1.39 -6.23
C LEU A 49 -7.06 2.04 -6.53
N GLU A 50 -6.52 1.75 -7.71
CA GLU A 50 -5.32 2.42 -8.21
C GLU A 50 -5.61 3.87 -8.56
N LYS A 51 -4.63 4.72 -8.26
CA LYS A 51 -4.64 6.12 -8.66
C LYS A 51 -3.32 6.43 -9.35
N THR A 52 -3.41 7.17 -10.45
CA THR A 52 -2.23 7.74 -11.08
C THR A 52 -1.64 8.82 -10.16
N CYS A 53 -0.34 8.75 -9.90
CA CYS A 53 0.40 9.79 -9.19
C CYS A 53 1.67 10.11 -9.98
N LEU A 54 2.14 11.36 -9.89
CA LEU A 54 3.42 11.77 -10.44
C LEU A 54 4.50 11.52 -9.39
N TYR A 55 5.59 10.90 -9.81
CA TYR A 55 6.77 10.66 -8.99
C TYR A 55 7.98 11.22 -9.71
N PHE A 56 8.87 11.88 -8.97
CA PHE A 56 10.08 12.50 -9.51
C PHE A 56 11.26 11.94 -8.74
N GLU A 57 12.30 11.52 -9.45
CA GLU A 57 13.56 11.07 -8.87
C GLU A 57 14.73 11.75 -9.58
N ARG A 58 15.85 11.87 -8.88
CA ARG A 58 17.15 12.26 -9.44
C ARG A 58 18.19 11.35 -8.84
N ASP A 59 18.94 10.65 -9.69
CA ASP A 59 20.14 9.93 -9.28
C ASP A 59 21.30 10.93 -9.19
N LEU A 60 21.87 11.09 -8.00
CA LEU A 60 22.99 12.00 -7.75
C LEU A 60 24.35 11.34 -7.97
N THR A 61 24.39 10.04 -8.28
CA THR A 61 25.62 9.28 -8.53
C THR A 61 26.04 9.27 -10.00
N LEU A 62 25.19 9.83 -10.87
CA LEU A 62 25.43 10.00 -12.30
C LEU A 62 25.92 11.41 -12.66
N GLU A 63 26.35 12.20 -11.67
CA GLU A 63 26.99 13.51 -11.83
C GLU A 63 28.52 13.43 -11.74
#